data_AF-A0A7S2PI96-F1
#
_entry.id   AF-A0A7S2PI96-F1
#
_cell.length_a   1.000
_cell.length_b   1.000
_cell.length_c   1.000
_cell.angle_alpha   90.00
_cell.angle_beta   90.00
_cell.angle_gamma   90.00
#
_symmetry.space_group_name_H-M   'P 1'
#
loop_
_entity.id
_entity.type
_entity.pdbx_description
1 polymer ?
#
loop_
_entity_poly.entity_id
_entity_poly.type
_entity_poly.pdbx_seq_one_letter_code
_entity_poly.pdbx_strand_id
1 'polypeptide(L)'
;RDSFAVGGSPSGSSSMEGSDSLKHQSSLASSLGSGGFGLVSVREGAKPAGKEEGSAEGAAGSDLAASSSSASGGGEAKDGVDRLIAEVEVRWMAEAPRNAHGVPVCVVCGREGHPCCGLRYWSSLRSTWLRTPEEEVTVEPSSFEDPGSLQLARAGHAEPVRDLSDCELEELEDCLDAVQRPFPRIRKSVPLMQAVQCAEALWDTDD
;
A
#
# COMPACT_ATOMS: atom_id res chain seq x y z
N ARG A 1 -20.03 -23.02 -49.79
CA ARG A 1 -18.62 -22.68 -50.09
C ARG A 1 -17.94 -22.31 -48.77
N ASP A 2 -17.97 -23.20 -47.79
CA ASP A 2 -17.12 -24.40 -47.65
C ASP A 2 -15.65 -24.02 -47.44
N SER A 3 -15.20 -23.99 -46.19
CA SER A 3 -14.08 -24.83 -45.75
C SER A 3 -13.94 -24.77 -44.23
N PHE A 4 -14.25 -25.89 -43.61
CA PHE A 4 -13.93 -26.25 -42.24
C PHE A 4 -12.41 -26.46 -42.11
N ALA A 5 -11.82 -26.05 -40.99
CA ALA A 5 -10.60 -26.65 -40.47
C ALA A 5 -10.75 -26.82 -38.96
N VAL A 6 -11.23 -28.00 -38.58
CA VAL A 6 -11.23 -28.52 -37.21
C VAL A 6 -9.98 -29.38 -37.08
N GLY A 7 -9.09 -29.04 -36.14
CA GLY A 7 -7.95 -29.84 -35.76
C GLY A 7 -7.33 -29.19 -34.53
N GLY A 8 -7.01 -29.89 -33.45
CA GLY A 8 -7.07 -31.30 -33.12
C GLY A 8 -6.29 -31.36 -31.81
N SER A 9 -6.94 -31.73 -30.72
CA SER A 9 -6.32 -31.80 -29.40
C SER A 9 -5.43 -33.03 -29.28
N PRO A 10 -4.18 -32.91 -28.78
CA PRO A 10 -3.49 -34.03 -28.17
C PRO A 10 -3.73 -34.04 -26.66
N SER A 11 -4.53 -35.00 -26.22
CA SER A 11 -4.69 -35.43 -24.83
C SER A 11 -3.41 -36.14 -24.36
N GLY A 12 -2.52 -35.40 -23.71
CA GLY A 12 -1.37 -35.93 -22.99
C GLY A 12 -1.77 -36.39 -21.60
N SER A 13 -1.98 -37.69 -21.43
CA SER A 13 -2.11 -38.36 -20.13
C SER A 13 -0.71 -38.78 -19.66
N SER A 14 -0.18 -38.14 -18.61
CA SER A 14 1.00 -38.63 -17.90
C SER A 14 0.60 -38.99 -16.47
N SER A 15 0.29 -40.27 -16.31
CA SER A 15 0.15 -40.97 -15.06
C SER A 15 1.55 -41.36 -14.56
N MET A 16 1.98 -40.87 -13.41
CA MET A 16 3.02 -41.52 -12.61
C MET A 16 2.68 -41.33 -11.13
N GLU A 17 2.08 -42.38 -10.57
CA GLU A 17 2.02 -42.62 -9.14
C GLU A 17 3.42 -42.99 -8.67
N GLY A 18 3.95 -42.23 -7.70
CA GLY A 18 5.22 -42.49 -7.05
C GLY A 18 5.05 -42.30 -5.55
N SER A 19 4.49 -43.31 -4.89
CA SER A 19 4.45 -43.41 -3.43
C SER A 19 5.75 -44.02 -2.96
N ASP A 20 6.65 -43.20 -2.41
CA ASP A 20 7.75 -43.72 -1.58
C ASP A 20 7.76 -43.04 -0.23
N SER A 21 7.47 -43.89 0.75
CA SER A 21 7.44 -43.64 2.16
C SER A 21 8.87 -43.62 2.69
N LEU A 22 9.37 -42.45 3.09
CA LEU A 22 10.58 -42.36 3.92
C LEU A 22 10.27 -41.58 5.20
N LYS A 23 10.05 -42.38 6.24
CA LYS A 23 10.18 -41.99 7.65
C LYS A 23 11.56 -41.38 7.86
N HIS A 24 11.62 -40.09 8.19
CA HIS A 24 12.74 -39.54 8.95
C HIS A 24 12.20 -38.82 10.18
N GLN A 25 12.42 -39.49 11.31
CA GLN A 25 12.34 -38.94 12.64
C GLN A 25 13.44 -37.89 12.84
N SER A 26 13.20 -37.05 13.86
CA SER A 26 14.17 -36.23 14.61
C SER A 26 14.80 -35.04 13.88
N SER A 27 14.43 -33.83 14.30
CA SER A 27 15.15 -33.16 15.39
C SER A 27 14.68 -31.70 15.48
N LEU A 28 13.85 -31.40 16.48
CA LEU A 28 13.54 -30.03 16.88
C LEU A 28 14.73 -29.48 17.66
N ALA A 29 15.68 -28.87 16.96
CA ALA A 29 16.68 -28.00 17.56
C ALA A 29 16.25 -26.55 17.36
N SER A 30 15.75 -25.97 18.43
CA SER A 30 15.44 -24.55 18.58
C SER A 30 16.64 -23.69 18.16
N SER A 31 16.53 -23.03 17.02
CA SER A 31 17.42 -21.92 16.68
C SER A 31 16.67 -20.63 16.92
N LEU A 32 16.70 -20.17 18.17
CA LEU A 32 16.40 -18.79 18.54
C LEU A 32 17.49 -17.91 17.89
N GLY A 33 17.26 -17.53 16.63
CA GLY A 33 18.05 -16.53 15.94
C GLY A 33 17.84 -15.19 16.62
N SER A 34 18.73 -14.86 17.55
CA SER A 34 18.90 -13.53 18.11
C SER A 34 19.38 -12.58 17.00
N GLY A 35 18.45 -12.16 16.14
CA GLY A 35 18.66 -11.15 15.12
C GLY A 35 18.76 -9.78 15.79
N GLY A 36 19.99 -9.33 16.02
CA GLY A 36 20.24 -7.97 16.47
C GLY A 36 19.78 -6.98 15.41
N PHE A 37 18.77 -6.19 15.73
CA PHE A 37 18.38 -5.02 14.94
C PHE A 37 19.56 -4.04 14.97
N GLY A 38 20.29 -3.95 13.86
CA GLY A 38 21.34 -2.97 13.67
C GLY A 38 20.73 -1.57 13.62
N LEU A 39 20.95 -0.78 14.66
CA LEU A 39 20.71 0.66 14.64
C LEU A 39 21.69 1.29 13.64
N VAL A 40 21.20 1.65 12.46
CA VAL A 40 21.96 2.47 11.52
C VAL A 40 21.96 3.89 12.09
N SER A 41 23.11 4.34 12.58
CA SER A 41 23.31 5.74 12.98
C SER A 41 23.19 6.64 11.75
N VAL A 42 22.08 7.34 11.61
CA VAL A 42 21.93 8.45 10.66
C VAL A 42 22.83 9.59 11.14
N ARG A 43 23.81 9.92 10.31
CA ARG A 43 24.78 11.00 10.53
C ARG A 43 24.10 12.32 10.17
N GLU A 44 23.89 13.19 11.16
CA GLU A 44 23.36 14.54 10.99
C GLU A 44 24.22 15.36 10.00
N GLY A 45 23.60 15.78 8.91
CA GLY A 45 24.17 16.66 7.90
C GLY A 45 23.65 18.10 8.04
N ALA A 46 24.54 18.97 8.50
CA ALA A 46 24.68 20.41 8.24
C ALA A 46 23.43 21.26 7.93
N LYS A 47 23.15 22.16 8.87
CA LYS A 47 22.23 23.31 8.81
C LYS A 47 22.89 24.51 8.10
N PRO A 48 22.35 25.05 6.98
CA PRO A 48 22.71 26.37 6.51
C PRO A 48 21.86 27.45 7.19
N ALA A 49 22.55 28.42 7.78
CA ALA A 49 21.97 29.65 8.31
C ALA A 49 21.68 30.63 7.15
N GLY A 50 20.41 30.94 6.93
CA GLY A 50 19.95 31.97 6.00
C GLY A 50 19.00 32.91 6.72
N LYS A 51 19.40 34.17 6.78
CA LYS A 51 18.83 35.28 7.55
C LYS A 51 18.07 36.18 6.57
N GLU A 52 16.77 36.37 6.72
CA GLU A 52 16.06 37.49 6.09
C GLU A 52 15.00 38.08 7.04
N GLU A 53 15.20 39.36 7.34
CA GLU A 53 14.28 40.28 8.00
C GLU A 53 13.39 40.92 6.92
N GLY A 54 12.09 41.04 7.17
CA GLY A 54 11.16 41.67 6.24
C GLY A 54 9.82 41.98 6.88
N SER A 55 9.73 43.17 7.47
CA SER A 55 8.56 43.78 8.09
C SER A 55 7.53 44.26 7.04
N ALA A 56 6.24 44.03 7.27
CA ALA A 56 5.16 44.95 6.87
C ALA A 56 3.84 44.60 7.59
N GLU A 57 3.35 45.58 8.36
CA GLU A 57 2.05 45.61 9.02
C GLU A 57 0.92 45.83 8.00
N GLY A 58 -0.28 45.28 8.27
CA GLY A 58 -1.43 45.49 7.40
C GLY A 58 -2.78 44.98 7.93
N ALA A 59 -3.46 45.87 8.66
CA ALA A 59 -4.91 46.12 8.70
C ALA A 59 -5.93 45.03 9.10
N ALA A 60 -6.79 45.47 10.05
CA ALA A 60 -7.97 44.83 10.57
C ALA A 60 -9.19 44.86 9.62
N GLY A 61 -10.05 43.85 9.75
CA GLY A 61 -11.42 43.79 9.23
C GLY A 61 -11.96 42.37 9.46
N SER A 62 -12.68 42.12 10.55
CA SER A 62 -14.16 42.19 10.68
C SER A 62 -14.89 40.97 10.11
N ASP A 63 -15.71 40.42 11.02
CA ASP A 63 -17.00 39.76 10.83
C ASP A 63 -17.13 38.25 11.06
N LEU A 64 -18.06 38.03 11.98
CA LEU A 64 -18.52 36.81 12.61
C LEU A 64 -19.43 36.06 11.63
N ALA A 65 -19.07 34.82 11.30
CA ALA A 65 -19.99 33.87 10.69
C ALA A 65 -19.93 32.55 11.45
N ALA A 66 -21.07 32.19 12.03
CA ALA A 66 -21.32 30.98 12.78
C ALA A 66 -20.90 29.73 12.00
N SER A 67 -20.04 28.91 12.59
CA SER A 67 -19.69 27.60 12.05
C SER A 67 -20.37 26.52 12.88
N SER A 68 -21.32 25.86 12.25
CA SER A 68 -22.06 24.70 12.75
C SER A 68 -21.10 23.51 12.88
N SER A 69 -20.87 23.07 14.11
CA SER A 69 -20.06 21.90 14.45
C SER A 69 -20.74 20.62 13.98
N SER A 70 -20.53 20.24 12.72
CA SER A 70 -20.91 18.93 12.20
C SER A 70 -19.75 17.98 12.44
N ALA A 71 -19.87 17.13 13.46
CA ALA A 71 -18.90 16.10 13.80
C ALA A 71 -18.82 15.03 12.68
N SER A 72 -18.01 15.30 11.67
CA SER A 72 -17.59 14.34 10.64
C SER A 72 -16.31 13.65 11.08
N GLY A 73 -16.38 12.89 12.18
CA GLY A 73 -15.27 12.08 12.67
C GLY A 73 -15.10 10.84 11.80
N GLY A 74 -14.17 10.86 10.84
CA GLY A 74 -13.80 9.66 10.07
C GLY A 74 -13.32 9.85 8.63
N GLY A 75 -13.20 11.09 8.12
CA GLY A 75 -12.82 11.36 6.73
C GLY A 75 -11.34 11.69 6.47
N GLU A 76 -10.60 12.20 7.46
CA GLU A 76 -9.31 12.87 7.23
C GLU A 76 -8.21 11.96 6.63
N ALA A 77 -8.24 10.65 6.91
CA ALA A 77 -7.21 9.75 6.41
C ALA A 77 -7.31 9.47 4.90
N LYS A 78 -8.52 9.48 4.33
CA LYS A 78 -8.71 9.26 2.88
C LYS A 78 -8.34 10.50 2.08
N ASP A 79 -8.70 11.68 2.60
CA ASP A 79 -8.37 12.97 1.98
C ASP A 79 -6.85 13.17 1.81
N GLY A 80 -6.06 12.60 2.72
CA GLY A 80 -4.60 12.66 2.62
C GLY A 80 -4.03 11.95 1.39
N VAL A 81 -4.56 10.77 1.04
CA VAL A 81 -4.05 9.99 -0.11
C VAL A 81 -4.46 10.64 -1.43
N ASP A 82 -5.72 11.05 -1.56
CA ASP A 82 -6.21 11.71 -2.77
C ASP A 82 -5.47 13.02 -3.04
N ARG A 83 -5.14 13.76 -1.98
CA ARG A 83 -4.30 14.97 -2.07
C ARG A 83 -2.89 14.68 -2.61
N LEU A 84 -2.27 13.59 -2.15
CA LEU A 84 -0.94 13.18 -2.62
C LEU A 84 -0.95 12.78 -4.10
N ILE A 85 -2.00 12.06 -4.53
CA ILE A 85 -2.18 11.70 -5.95
C ILE A 85 -2.34 12.96 -6.79
N ALA A 86 -3.18 13.90 -6.36
CA ALA A 86 -3.38 15.17 -7.05
C ALA A 86 -2.09 16.00 -7.16
N GLU A 87 -1.24 15.98 -6.13
CA GLU A 87 0.06 16.67 -6.15
C GLU A 87 1.00 16.12 -7.24
N VAL A 88 1.07 14.78 -7.36
CA VAL A 88 1.83 14.12 -8.43
C VAL A 88 1.30 14.52 -9.80
N GLU A 89 -0.02 14.50 -9.99
CA GLU A 89 -0.64 14.91 -11.25
C GLU A 89 -0.35 16.37 -11.60
N VAL A 90 -0.49 17.29 -10.64
CA VAL A 90 -0.18 18.71 -10.83
C VAL A 90 1.28 18.91 -11.23
N ARG A 91 2.22 18.22 -10.56
CA ARG A 91 3.65 18.27 -10.88
C ARG A 91 3.92 17.83 -12.31
N TRP A 92 3.42 16.65 -12.71
CA TRP A 92 3.60 16.15 -14.07
C TRP A 92 2.93 17.06 -15.11
N MET A 93 1.75 17.61 -14.82
CA MET A 93 1.04 18.56 -15.70
C MET A 93 1.78 19.89 -15.88
N ALA A 94 2.55 20.32 -14.89
CA ALA A 94 3.36 21.53 -14.95
C ALA A 94 4.63 21.32 -15.80
N GLU A 95 5.26 20.15 -15.70
CA GLU A 95 6.50 19.81 -16.41
C GLU A 95 6.29 19.36 -17.87
N ALA A 96 5.07 18.91 -18.21
CA ALA A 96 4.80 18.38 -19.53
C ALA A 96 4.93 19.45 -20.64
N PRO A 97 5.60 19.12 -21.76
CA PRO A 97 5.61 19.99 -22.92
C PRO A 97 4.18 20.18 -23.45
N ARG A 98 3.91 21.37 -23.98
CA ARG A 98 2.59 21.72 -24.52
C ARG A 98 2.66 21.92 -26.02
N ASN A 99 1.61 21.50 -26.72
CA ASN A 99 1.46 21.78 -28.15
C ASN A 99 1.07 23.25 -28.39
N ALA A 100 0.87 23.64 -29.66
CA ALA A 100 0.45 24.99 -30.04
C ALA A 100 -0.92 25.42 -29.45
N HIS A 101 -1.71 24.45 -28.98
CA HIS A 101 -3.02 24.67 -28.36
C HIS A 101 -2.96 24.67 -26.83
N GLY A 102 -1.77 24.58 -26.23
CA GLY A 102 -1.59 24.53 -24.78
C GLY A 102 -1.96 23.18 -24.13
N VAL A 103 -2.24 22.14 -24.91
CA VAL A 103 -2.57 20.80 -24.42
C VAL A 103 -1.27 20.06 -24.05
N PRO A 104 -1.20 19.41 -22.88
CA PRO A 104 -0.01 18.63 -22.50
C PRO A 104 0.20 17.46 -23.48
N VAL A 105 1.45 17.26 -23.87
CA VAL A 105 1.91 16.17 -24.72
C VAL A 105 2.76 15.23 -23.88
N CYS A 106 2.45 13.95 -23.92
CA CYS A 106 3.15 12.96 -23.12
C CYS A 106 4.60 12.81 -23.57
N VAL A 107 5.55 12.97 -22.64
CA VAL A 107 6.99 12.83 -22.92
C VAL A 107 7.42 11.41 -23.32
N VAL A 108 6.60 10.41 -22.98
CA VAL A 108 6.92 8.99 -23.24
C VAL A 108 6.32 8.50 -24.55
N CYS A 109 5.03 8.77 -24.80
CA CYS A 109 4.35 8.25 -25.99
C CYS A 109 3.98 9.30 -27.04
N GLY A 110 4.24 10.59 -26.78
CA GLY A 110 3.95 11.70 -27.70
C GLY A 110 2.48 12.01 -27.94
N ARG A 111 1.55 11.32 -27.26
CA ARG A 111 0.11 11.57 -27.38
C ARG A 111 -0.33 12.75 -26.52
N GLU A 112 -1.30 13.49 -27.02
CA GLU A 112 -1.89 14.64 -26.32
C GLU A 112 -2.84 14.20 -25.19
N GLY A 113 -3.07 15.09 -24.23
CA GLY A 113 -4.08 14.91 -23.18
C GLY A 113 -3.59 14.28 -21.88
N HIS A 114 -2.29 13.97 -21.76
CA HIS A 114 -1.69 13.54 -20.49
C HIS A 114 -0.20 13.88 -20.44
N PRO A 115 0.37 14.10 -19.24
CA PRO A 115 1.74 14.58 -19.11
C PRO A 115 2.81 13.48 -19.23
N CYS A 116 2.51 12.28 -18.72
CA CYS A 116 3.43 11.16 -18.67
C CYS A 116 2.64 9.84 -18.61
N CYS A 117 3.17 8.78 -19.23
CA CYS A 117 2.58 7.45 -19.17
C CYS A 117 3.64 6.38 -18.88
N GLY A 118 3.19 5.20 -18.48
CA GLY A 118 4.06 4.05 -18.27
C GLY A 118 4.86 4.16 -16.98
N LEU A 119 6.05 3.55 -16.97
CA LEU A 119 6.80 3.28 -15.75
C LEU A 119 7.13 4.55 -14.95
N ARG A 120 7.52 5.66 -15.60
CA ARG A 120 7.91 6.90 -14.88
C ARG A 120 6.76 7.51 -14.08
N TYR A 121 5.56 7.57 -14.66
CA TYR A 121 4.38 8.06 -13.94
C TYR A 121 4.05 7.13 -12.77
N TRP A 122 4.06 5.81 -13.01
CA TRP A 122 3.77 4.82 -11.97
C TRP A 122 4.79 4.84 -10.82
N SER A 123 6.07 4.97 -11.12
CA SER A 123 7.12 5.09 -10.10
C SER A 123 6.95 6.34 -9.25
N SER A 124 6.63 7.48 -9.87
CA SER A 124 6.35 8.74 -9.19
C SER A 124 5.07 8.70 -8.33
N LEU A 125 4.04 8.00 -8.79
CA LEU A 125 2.81 7.84 -8.02
C LEU A 125 3.05 6.92 -6.82
N ARG A 126 3.75 5.81 -7.05
CA ARG A 126 4.08 4.82 -6.03
C ARG A 126 5.06 5.35 -4.99
N SER A 127 6.04 6.17 -5.38
CA SER A 127 6.95 6.86 -4.44
C SER A 127 6.19 7.76 -3.47
N THR A 128 5.23 8.52 -3.99
CA THR A 128 4.41 9.41 -3.17
C THR A 128 3.50 8.61 -2.24
N TRP A 129 2.85 7.55 -2.74
CA TRP A 129 1.97 6.72 -1.93
C TRP A 129 2.70 5.97 -0.81
N LEU A 130 3.89 5.44 -1.11
CA LEU A 130 4.73 4.72 -0.14
C LEU A 130 5.58 5.65 0.74
N ARG A 131 5.63 6.95 0.41
CA ARG A 131 6.54 7.93 1.03
C ARG A 131 8.00 7.49 0.96
N THR A 132 8.38 6.93 -0.19
CA THR A 132 9.70 6.37 -0.47
C THR A 132 10.27 7.05 -1.72
N PRO A 133 11.58 7.35 -1.81
CA PRO A 133 12.14 8.00 -2.99
C PRO A 133 11.94 7.19 -4.28
N GLU A 134 11.84 7.87 -5.43
CA GLU A 134 11.58 7.25 -6.73
C GLU A 134 12.70 6.27 -7.14
N GLU A 135 13.93 6.56 -6.75
CA GLU A 135 15.10 5.72 -7.00
C GLU A 135 14.96 4.35 -6.33
N GLU A 136 14.39 4.28 -5.12
CA GLU A 136 14.18 3.01 -4.42
C GLU A 136 12.97 2.24 -4.96
N VAL A 137 11.94 2.96 -5.41
CA VAL A 137 10.72 2.36 -5.98
C VAL A 137 10.98 1.68 -7.33
N THR A 138 11.98 2.14 -8.06
CA THR A 138 12.37 1.58 -9.36
C THR A 138 13.28 0.37 -9.27
N VAL A 139 13.80 0.03 -8.09
CA VAL A 139 14.62 -1.18 -7.89
C VAL A 139 13.71 -2.40 -7.92
N GLU A 140 13.86 -3.23 -8.95
CA GLU A 140 13.17 -4.52 -9.04
C GLU A 140 13.84 -5.52 -8.09
N PRO A 141 13.07 -6.31 -7.30
CA PRO A 141 13.63 -7.35 -6.46
C PRO A 141 14.36 -8.39 -7.32
N SER A 142 15.46 -8.91 -6.77
CA SER A 142 16.34 -9.83 -7.50
C SER A 142 15.71 -11.21 -7.77
N SER A 143 14.71 -11.57 -6.98
CA SER A 143 13.95 -12.81 -7.08
C SER A 143 12.56 -12.63 -6.47
N PHE A 144 11.69 -13.63 -6.65
CA PHE A 144 10.37 -13.63 -6.04
C PHE A 144 10.40 -13.76 -4.49
N GLU A 145 11.43 -14.41 -3.95
CA GLU A 145 11.62 -14.62 -2.51
C GLU A 145 12.30 -13.41 -1.83
N ASP A 146 12.84 -12.49 -2.62
CA ASP A 146 13.41 -11.23 -2.15
C ASP A 146 12.27 -10.25 -1.85
N PRO A 147 12.02 -9.88 -0.58
CA PRO A 147 10.96 -8.94 -0.22
C PRO A 147 11.19 -7.56 -0.86
N GLY A 148 12.42 -7.25 -1.27
CA GLY A 148 12.80 -5.97 -1.86
C GLY A 148 12.80 -4.83 -0.84
N SER A 149 13.38 -3.71 -1.25
CA SER A 149 13.50 -2.49 -0.42
C SER A 149 12.15 -1.97 0.05
N LEU A 150 11.13 -1.99 -0.80
CA LEU A 150 9.82 -1.42 -0.51
C LEU A 150 9.07 -2.16 0.59
N GLN A 151 9.13 -3.49 0.61
CA GLN A 151 8.47 -4.27 1.66
C GLN A 151 9.16 -4.06 3.01
N LEU A 152 10.49 -3.95 3.01
CA LEU A 152 11.27 -3.65 4.21
C LEU A 152 10.99 -2.24 4.74
N ALA A 153 10.94 -1.23 3.85
CA ALA A 153 10.57 0.14 4.23
C ALA A 153 9.17 0.19 4.84
N ARG A 154 8.20 -0.51 4.23
CA ARG A 154 6.84 -0.60 4.76
C ARG A 154 6.80 -1.29 6.13
N ALA A 155 7.59 -2.33 6.35
CA ALA A 155 7.67 -3.00 7.64
C ALA A 155 8.16 -2.05 8.75
N GLY A 156 9.06 -1.11 8.44
CA GLY A 156 9.48 -0.06 9.39
C GLY A 156 8.40 0.97 9.74
N HIS A 157 7.41 1.15 8.87
CA HIS A 157 6.26 2.03 9.09
C HIS A 157 5.02 1.30 9.60
N ALA A 158 5.09 -0.03 9.76
CA ALA A 158 3.99 -0.77 10.34
C ALA A 158 3.87 -0.36 11.81
N GLU A 159 2.74 0.27 12.17
CA GLU A 159 2.40 0.50 13.56
C GLU A 159 2.46 -0.84 14.31
N PRO A 160 3.00 -0.84 15.55
CA PRO A 160 2.98 -2.03 16.38
C PRO A 160 1.58 -2.62 16.39
N VAL A 161 1.47 -3.91 16.09
CA VAL A 161 0.17 -4.59 16.09
C VAL A 161 -0.40 -4.46 17.50
N ARG A 162 -1.47 -3.67 17.63
CA ARG A 162 -2.15 -3.49 18.91
C ARG A 162 -2.84 -4.81 19.28
N ASP A 163 -2.67 -5.24 20.52
CA ASP A 163 -3.46 -6.36 21.04
C ASP A 163 -4.95 -5.98 21.12
N LEU A 164 -5.82 -6.88 20.67
CA LEU A 164 -7.26 -6.73 20.84
C LEU A 164 -7.63 -7.10 22.26
N SER A 165 -8.50 -6.30 22.89
CA SER A 165 -9.12 -6.73 24.14
C SER A 165 -10.13 -7.85 23.88
N ASP A 166 -10.42 -8.69 24.87
CA ASP A 166 -11.38 -9.79 24.75
C ASP A 166 -12.75 -9.34 24.20
N CYS A 167 -13.23 -8.16 24.62
CA CYS A 167 -14.48 -7.59 24.11
C CYS A 167 -14.41 -7.20 22.62
N GLU A 168 -13.25 -6.79 22.12
CA GLU A 168 -13.06 -6.47 20.69
C GLU A 168 -12.90 -7.73 19.86
N LEU A 169 -12.37 -8.80 20.46
CA LEU A 169 -12.26 -10.12 19.85
C LEU A 169 -13.65 -10.74 19.68
N GLU A 170 -14.50 -10.68 20.71
CA GLU A 170 -15.91 -11.13 20.66
C GLU A 170 -16.70 -10.35 19.59
N GLU A 171 -16.55 -9.01 19.51
CA GLU A 171 -17.18 -8.21 18.46
C GLU A 171 -16.71 -8.59 17.04
N LEU A 172 -15.47 -9.04 16.89
CA LEU A 172 -14.90 -9.48 15.63
C LEU A 172 -15.41 -10.87 15.24
N GLU A 173 -15.49 -11.81 16.18
CA GLU A 173 -16.06 -13.13 16.00
C GLU A 173 -17.53 -13.04 15.54
N ASP A 174 -18.36 -12.27 16.26
CA ASP A 174 -19.76 -12.00 15.89
C ASP A 174 -19.88 -11.45 14.45
N CYS A 175 -18.91 -10.62 14.04
CA CYS A 175 -18.89 -10.03 12.71
C CYS A 175 -18.48 -11.05 11.63
N LEU A 176 -17.55 -11.95 11.93
CA LEU A 176 -17.07 -12.98 10.99
C LEU A 176 -18.12 -14.08 10.79
N ASP A 177 -18.87 -14.42 11.83
CA ASP A 177 -19.95 -15.41 11.78
C ASP A 177 -21.23 -14.90 11.10
N ALA A 178 -21.35 -13.58 10.90
CA ALA A 178 -22.53 -12.98 10.30
C ALA A 178 -22.67 -13.33 8.81
N VAL A 179 -23.54 -14.30 8.51
CA VAL A 179 -23.84 -14.75 7.13
C VAL A 179 -24.77 -13.82 6.34
N GLN A 180 -25.43 -12.86 7.01
CA GLN A 180 -26.43 -11.98 6.38
C GLN A 180 -26.25 -10.51 6.78
N ARG A 181 -26.61 -9.62 5.84
CA ARG A 181 -26.53 -8.16 6.03
C ARG A 181 -27.73 -7.62 6.83
N PRO A 182 -27.57 -6.51 7.58
CA PRO A 182 -26.33 -5.73 7.73
C PRO A 182 -25.36 -6.40 8.73
N PHE A 183 -24.07 -6.39 8.39
CA PHE A 183 -23.04 -6.92 9.27
C PHE A 183 -22.91 -6.08 10.55
N PRO A 184 -22.62 -6.70 11.71
CA PRO A 184 -22.28 -5.99 12.93
C PRO A 184 -21.19 -4.94 12.70
N ARG A 185 -21.30 -3.78 13.36
CA ARG A 185 -20.30 -2.72 13.26
C ARG A 185 -19.27 -2.90 14.36
N ILE A 186 -18.02 -3.16 13.97
CA ILE A 186 -16.88 -3.17 14.89
C ILE A 186 -16.55 -1.73 15.30
N ARG A 187 -16.36 -1.47 16.59
CA ARG A 187 -16.18 -0.11 17.13
C ARG A 187 -14.82 0.50 16.81
N LYS A 188 -13.80 -0.33 16.62
CA LYS A 188 -12.43 0.09 16.30
C LYS A 188 -11.90 -0.69 15.10
N SER A 189 -10.92 -0.12 14.40
CA SER A 189 -10.21 -0.85 13.35
C SER A 189 -9.43 -2.02 13.94
N VAL A 190 -9.57 -3.19 13.33
CA VAL A 190 -8.84 -4.41 13.70
C VAL A 190 -7.64 -4.58 12.76
N PRO A 191 -6.43 -4.87 13.27
CA PRO A 191 -5.29 -5.26 12.44
C PRO A 191 -5.63 -6.48 11.56
N LEU A 192 -5.40 -6.37 10.26
CA LEU A 192 -5.78 -7.41 9.29
C LEU A 192 -5.26 -8.79 9.68
N MET A 193 -4.03 -8.88 10.19
CA MET A 193 -3.44 -10.15 10.59
C MET A 193 -4.19 -10.84 11.73
N GLN A 194 -4.66 -10.08 12.72
CA GLN A 194 -5.47 -10.64 13.81
C GLN A 194 -6.86 -11.05 13.33
N ALA A 195 -7.45 -10.30 12.39
CA ALA A 195 -8.72 -10.69 11.77
C ALA A 195 -8.61 -12.00 10.98
N VAL A 196 -7.50 -12.19 10.25
CA VAL A 196 -7.23 -13.46 9.54
C VAL A 196 -7.04 -14.60 10.54
N GLN A 197 -6.22 -14.42 11.58
CA GLN A 197 -6.00 -15.46 12.60
C GLN A 197 -7.29 -15.85 13.34
N CYS A 198 -8.15 -14.87 13.65
CA CYS A 198 -9.46 -15.12 14.26
C CYS A 198 -10.37 -15.93 13.33
N ALA A 199 -10.42 -15.57 12.04
CA ALA A 199 -11.18 -16.33 11.05
C ALA A 199 -10.67 -17.77 10.88
N GLU A 200 -9.35 -17.96 10.82
CA GLU A 200 -8.72 -19.29 10.76
C GLU A 200 -9.07 -20.13 11.99
N ALA A 201 -8.97 -19.56 13.20
CA ALA A 201 -9.31 -20.25 14.44
C ALA A 201 -10.79 -20.66 14.52
N LEU A 202 -11.72 -19.82 14.04
CA LEU A 202 -13.15 -20.15 13.98
C LEU A 202 -13.39 -21.33 13.03
N TRP A 203 -12.82 -21.28 11.83
CA TRP A 203 -13.01 -22.33 10.83
C TRP A 203 -12.35 -23.67 11.20
N ASP A 204 -11.23 -23.65 11.92
CA ASP A 204 -10.58 -24.87 12.41
C ASP A 204 -11.41 -25.62 13.47
N THR A 205 -12.43 -24.99 14.07
CA THR A 205 -13.28 -25.62 15.11
C THR A 205 -14.53 -26.33 14.57
N ASP A 206 -14.81 -26.25 13.27
CA ASP A 206 -16.02 -26.80 12.63
C ASP A 206 -15.85 -28.24 12.05
N ASP A 207 -14.75 -28.93 12.36
CA ASP A 207 -14.49 -30.36 12.04
C ASP A 207 -15.01 -31.34 13.12
#